data_AF-A0A950SRT0-F1
#
_entry.id   AF-A0A950SRT0-F1
#
_cell.length_a   1.000
_cell.length_b   1.000
_cell.length_c   1.000
_cell.angle_alpha   90.00
_cell.angle_beta   90.00
_cell.angle_gamma   90.00
#
_symmetry.space_group_name_H-M   'P 1'
#
loop_
_entity.id
_entity.type
_entity.pdbx_description
1 polymer ?
#
loop_
_entity_poly.entity_id
_entity_poly.type
_entity_poly.pdbx_seq_one_letter_code
_entity_poly.pdbx_strand_id
1 'polypeptide(L)' 'MQRTTLMLPDGLRDRLRQIAAERGISMATLIREALEESLARARPMPRSLGVGSSGSPDTARRSAAERPEPRT' A
#
# COMPACT_ATOMS: atom_id res chain seq x y z
N MET A 1 8.38 -4.98 20.22
CA MET A 1 9.03 -5.67 19.08
C MET A 1 9.18 -7.15 19.43
N GLN A 2 8.99 -8.05 18.48
CA GLN A 2 9.23 -9.49 18.66
C GLN A 2 10.48 -9.90 17.86
N ARG A 3 11.28 -10.84 18.39
CA ARG A 3 12.48 -11.35 17.72
C ARG A 3 12.09 -12.48 16.77
N THR A 4 12.42 -12.32 15.50
CA THR A 4 12.19 -13.33 14.46
C THR A 4 13.52 -13.72 13.82
N THR A 5 13.78 -15.02 13.74
CA THR A 5 14.94 -15.57 13.01
C THR A 5 14.47 -16.04 11.64
N LEU A 6 15.12 -15.56 10.58
CA LEU A 6 14.79 -15.90 9.20
C LEU A 6 16.00 -16.56 8.56
N MET A 7 15.76 -17.64 7.80
CA MET A 7 16.78 -18.17 6.91
C MET A 7 16.79 -17.38 5.61
N LEU A 8 17.99 -17.05 5.14
CA LEU A 8 18.18 -16.30 3.90
C LEU A 8 18.94 -17.19 2.90
N PRO A 9 18.62 -17.09 1.60
CA PRO A 9 19.43 -17.69 0.55
C PRO A 9 20.89 -17.20 0.61
N ASP A 10 21.79 -18.03 0.11
CA ASP A 10 23.21 -17.73 0.06
C ASP A 10 23.48 -16.41 -0.69
N GLY A 11 24.36 -15.59 -0.12
CA GLY A 11 24.74 -14.27 -0.66
C GLY A 11 23.69 -13.16 -0.50
N LEU A 12 22.43 -13.46 -0.14
CA LEU A 12 21.42 -12.42 0.11
C LEU A 12 21.80 -11.56 1.32
N ARG A 13 22.34 -12.19 2.37
CA ARG A 13 22.80 -11.49 3.58
C ARG A 13 23.87 -10.44 3.27
N ASP A 14 24.82 -10.75 2.37
CA ASP A 14 25.91 -9.83 2.04
C ASP A 14 25.42 -8.66 1.19
N ARG A 15 24.51 -8.91 0.24
CA ARG A 15 23.82 -7.85 -0.52
C ARG A 15 23.04 -6.91 0.38
N LEU A 16 22.28 -7.45 1.34
CA LEU A 16 21.55 -6.63 2.31
C LEU A 16 22.51 -5.79 3.16
N ARG A 17 23.68 -6.32 3.53
CA ARG A 17 24.69 -5.58 4.31
C ARG A 17 25.26 -4.43 3.51
N GLN A 18 25.57 -4.67 2.24
CA GLN A 18 26.06 -3.64 1.34
C GLN A 18 25.05 -2.51 1.20
N ILE A 19 23.78 -2.83 0.91
CA ILE A 19 22.72 -1.81 0.76
C ILE A 19 22.49 -1.04 2.07
N ALA A 20 22.51 -1.73 3.21
CA ALA A 20 22.37 -1.07 4.51
C ALA A 20 23.52 -0.08 4.77
N ALA A 21 24.76 -0.46 4.42
CA ALA A 21 25.93 0.41 4.55
C ALA A 21 25.86 1.61 3.59
N GLU A 22 25.50 1.39 2.33
CA GLU A 22 25.31 2.45 1.32
C GLU A 22 24.25 3.47 1.76
N ARG A 23 23.19 3.01 2.44
CA ARG A 23 22.11 3.87 2.97
C ARG A 23 22.40 4.45 4.36
N GLY A 24 23.47 4.03 5.02
CA GLY A 24 23.80 4.46 6.39
C GLY A 24 22.79 4.01 7.45
N ILE A 25 22.05 2.91 7.23
CA ILE A 25 21.03 2.40 8.15
C ILE A 25 21.39 1.01 8.68
N SER A 26 20.75 0.61 9.78
CA SER A 26 20.93 -0.74 10.31
C SER A 26 20.31 -1.80 9.39
N MET A 27 20.88 -2.99 9.37
CA MET A 27 20.30 -4.15 8.66
C MET A 27 18.84 -4.42 9.10
N ALA A 28 18.55 -4.27 10.39
CA ALA A 28 17.21 -4.49 10.93
C ALA A 28 16.21 -3.42 10.46
N THR A 29 16.68 -2.19 10.21
CA THR A 29 15.88 -1.10 9.62
C THR A 29 15.55 -1.45 8.17
N LEU A 30 16.56 -1.78 7.37
CA LEU A 30 16.39 -2.14 5.96
C LEU A 30 15.40 -3.29 5.77
N ILE A 31 15.54 -4.36 6.56
CA ILE A 31 14.65 -5.52 6.48
C ILE A 31 13.21 -5.14 6.87
N ARG A 32 13.03 -4.29 7.90
CA ARG A 32 11.71 -3.83 8.32
C ARG A 32 11.03 -2.99 7.23
N GLU A 33 11.74 -2.02 6.67
CA GLU A 33 11.24 -1.18 5.58
C GLU A 33 10.81 -2.04 4.38
N ALA A 34 11.65 -3.00 3.97
CA ALA A 34 11.33 -3.88 2.85
C ALA A 34 10.07 -4.73 3.11
N LEU A 35 9.89 -5.22 4.34
CA LEU A 35 8.68 -5.97 4.73
C LEU A 35 7.44 -5.08 4.74
N GLU A 36 7.53 -3.88 5.31
CA GLU A 36 6.42 -2.91 5.34
C GLU A 36 6.01 -2.49 3.93
N GLU A 37 6.97 -2.21 3.06
CA GLU A 37 6.73 -1.85 1.67
C GLU A 37 6.12 -3.01 0.87
N SER A 38 6.60 -4.24 1.10
CA SER A 38 6.03 -5.44 0.50
C SER A 38 4.58 -5.66 0.95
N LEU A 39 4.28 -5.47 2.23
CA LEU A 39 2.93 -5.61 2.77
C LEU A 39 2.00 -4.49 2.29
N ALA A 40 2.50 -3.26 2.16
CA ALA A 40 1.74 -2.15 1.60
C ALA A 40 1.33 -2.43 0.14
N ARG A 41 2.25 -2.99 -0.67
CA ARG A 41 1.95 -3.44 -2.04
C ARG A 41 0.98 -4.62 -2.09
N ALA A 42 1.08 -5.54 -1.14
CA ALA A 42 0.22 -6.72 -1.07
C ALA A 42 -1.22 -6.40 -0.59
N ARG A 43 -1.44 -5.23 0.02
CA ARG A 43 -2.76 -4.85 0.53
C ARG A 43 -3.69 -4.57 -0.65
N PRO A 44 -4.82 -5.30 -0.81
CA PRO A 44 -5.78 -4.99 -1.86
C PRO A 44 -6.26 -3.56 -1.68
N MET A 45 -6.22 -2.78 -2.75
CA MET A 45 -6.74 -1.41 -2.77
C MET A 45 -8.19 -1.45 -2.27
N PRO A 46 -8.58 -0.59 -1.32
CA PRO A 46 -9.93 -0.63 -0.77
C PRO A 46 -10.94 -0.53 -1.91
N ARG A 47 -11.78 -1.57 -2.05
CA ARG A 47 -12.85 -1.65 -3.07
C ARG A 47 -13.96 -0.62 -2.89
N SER A 48 -13.82 0.31 -1.94
CA SER A 48 -14.74 1.40 -1.69
C SER A 48 -14.13 2.75 -2.13
N LEU A 49 -13.86 2.89 -3.42
CA LEU A 49 -13.90 4.19 -4.10
C LEU A 49 -14.88 4.15 -5.28
N GLY A 50 -15.94 3.33 -5.15
CA GLY A 50 -17.11 3.32 -6.04
C GLY A 50 -18.07 4.50 -5.83
N VAL A 51 -17.62 5.58 -5.18
CA VAL A 51 -18.36 6.86 -5.05
C VAL A 51 -18.12 7.78 -6.26
N GLY A 52 -17.27 7.37 -7.22
CA GLY A 52 -16.97 8.16 -8.42
C GLY A 52 -16.98 7.39 -9.74
N SER A 53 -17.45 6.13 -9.78
CA SER A 53 -17.40 5.31 -11.01
C SER A 53 -18.51 5.62 -12.01
N SER A 54 -19.36 6.61 -11.77
CA SER A 54 -20.17 7.18 -12.85
C SER A 54 -19.19 7.91 -13.77
N GLY A 55 -18.89 7.38 -14.95
CA GLY A 55 -18.02 8.01 -15.96
C GLY A 55 -18.57 9.33 -16.54
N SER A 56 -19.24 10.14 -15.73
CA SER A 56 -19.76 11.45 -16.03
C SER A 56 -19.31 12.42 -14.93
N PRO A 57 -18.57 13.50 -15.25
CA PRO A 57 -18.06 14.46 -14.27
C PRO A 57 -19.14 15.37 -13.65
N ASP A 58 -20.42 15.14 -13.97
CA ASP A 58 -21.54 16.04 -13.67
C ASP A 58 -22.45 15.51 -12.54
N THR A 59 -22.09 14.40 -11.88
CA THR A 59 -22.91 13.77 -10.83
C THR A 59 -23.15 14.69 -9.64
N ALA A 60 -22.14 15.46 -9.22
CA ALA A 60 -22.26 16.39 -8.09
C ALA A 60 -23.20 17.58 -8.38
N ARG A 61 -23.30 18.03 -9.64
CA ARG A 61 -24.18 19.13 -10.03
C ARG A 61 -25.64 18.69 -10.07
N ARG A 62 -25.92 17.49 -10.59
CA ARG A 62 -27.30 16.97 -10.71
C ARG A 62 -27.91 16.59 -9.37
N SER A 63 -27.12 16.01 -8.45
CA SER A 63 -27.60 15.64 -7.11
C SER A 63 -28.05 16.84 -6.27
N ALA A 64 -27.58 18.05 -6.58
CA ALA A 64 -27.96 19.26 -5.87
C ALA A 64 -29.21 19.94 -6.45
N ALA A 65 -29.54 19.68 -7.73
CA ALA A 65 -30.62 20.37 -8.43
C ALA A 65 -31.92 19.55 -8.54
N GLU A 66 -31.84 18.22 -8.53
CA GLU A 66 -33.00 17.34 -8.72
C GLU A 66 -33.23 16.43 -7.52
N ARG A 67 -34.46 16.46 -6.96
CA ARG A 67 -34.91 15.45 -6.01
C ARG A 67 -35.22 14.18 -6.80
N PRO A 68 -34.57 13.03 -6.51
CA PRO A 68 -34.88 11.80 -7.22
C PRO A 68 -36.30 11.34 -6.88
N GLU A 69 -37.08 11.03 -7.91
CA GLU A 69 -38.41 10.45 -7.76
C GLU A 69 -38.32 9.08 -7.07
N PRO A 70 -39.19 8.80 -6.08
CA PRO A 70 -39.19 7.52 -5.39
C PRO A 70 -39.61 6.42 -6.36
N ARG A 71 -38.77 5.39 -6.48
CA ARG A 71 -39.15 4.18 -7.22
C ARG A 71 -40.20 3.43 -6.39
N THR A 72 -41.32 3.12 -7.03
CA THR A 72 -42.34 2.21 -6.50
C THR A 72 -41.85 0.77 -6.55
#